data_AF-A0A101SUC8-F1
#
_entry.id   AF-A0A101SUC8-F1
#
_cell.length_a   1.000
_cell.length_b   1.000
_cell.length_c   1.000
_cell.angle_alpha   90.00
_cell.angle_beta   90.00
_cell.angle_gamma   90.00
#
_symmetry.space_group_name_H-M   'P 1'
#
loop_
_entity.id
_entity.type
_entity.pdbx_description
1 polymer ?
#
loop_
_entity_poly.entity_id
_entity_poly.type
_entity_poly.pdbx_seq_one_letter_code
_entity_poly.pdbx_strand_id
1 'polypeptide(L)' 'MDENEARDIAVDFLLASASDAAEWKMQGPSRQVLVHSTGRRECLVFGFWPPSGSSEDPLRIGVDPETREAFVV' A
#
# COMPACT_ATOMS: atom_id res chain seq x y z
N MET A 1 11.94 9.76 -2.01
CA MET A 1 10.51 9.92 -1.70
C MET A 1 10.35 10.04 -0.19
N ASP A 2 9.44 10.89 0.28
CA ASP A 2 9.04 10.97 1.70
C ASP A 2 7.80 10.12 1.99
N GLU A 3 7.49 9.94 3.28
CA GLU A 3 6.40 9.05 3.72
C GLU A 3 4.99 9.56 3.35
N ASN A 4 4.81 10.88 3.19
CA ASN A 4 3.51 11.43 2.76
C ASN A 4 3.28 11.16 1.27
N GLU A 5 4.29 11.38 0.43
CA GLU A 5 4.20 11.04 -1.00
C GLU A 5 3.92 9.54 -1.19
N ALA A 6 4.61 8.67 -0.45
CA ALA A 6 4.37 7.22 -0.51
C ALA A 6 2.96 6.83 -0.05
N ARG A 7 2.45 7.51 0.98
CA ARG A 7 1.10 7.30 1.49
C ARG A 7 0.05 7.68 0.43
N ASP A 8 0.21 8.83 -0.23
CA ASP A 8 -0.73 9.26 -1.26
C ASP A 8 -0.78 8.26 -2.42
N ILE A 9 0.38 7.74 -2.84
CA ILE A 9 0.46 6.69 -3.87
C ILE A 9 -0.25 5.41 -3.43
N ALA A 10 -0.04 4.96 -2.19
CA ALA A 10 -0.68 3.74 -1.68
C ALA A 10 -2.21 3.90 -1.56
N VAL A 11 -2.69 5.07 -1.15
CA VAL A 11 -4.13 5.37 -1.05
C VAL A 11 -4.76 5.45 -2.45
N ASP A 12 -4.11 6.10 -3.41
CA ASP A 12 -4.59 6.18 -4.79
C ASP A 12 -4.72 4.78 -5.41
N PHE A 13 -3.70 3.92 -5.21
CA PHE A 13 -3.74 2.54 -5.64
C PHE A 13 -4.89 1.75 -5.00
N LEU A 14 -5.15 1.94 -3.69
CA LEU A 14 -6.27 1.30 -3.01
C LEU A 14 -7.61 1.77 -3.60
N LEU A 15 -7.80 3.08 -3.76
CA LEU A 15 -9.02 3.67 -4.31
C LEU A 15 -9.29 3.21 -5.75
N ALA A 16 -8.24 2.97 -6.53
CA ALA A 16 -8.35 2.39 -7.87
C ALA A 16 -8.71 0.89 -7.85
N SER A 17 -8.40 0.18 -6.76
CA SER A 17 -8.54 -1.28 -6.63
C SER A 17 -9.83 -1.73 -5.91
N ALA A 18 -10.35 -0.92 -4.97
CA ALA A 18 -11.48 -1.27 -4.12
C ALA A 18 -12.53 -0.14 -4.09
N SER A 19 -13.81 -0.52 -4.18
CA SER A 19 -14.92 0.44 -4.35
C SER A 19 -15.27 1.22 -3.08
N ASP A 20 -15.06 0.63 -1.90
CA ASP A 20 -15.35 1.24 -0.58
C ASP A 20 -14.06 1.62 0.18
N ALA A 21 -12.94 1.73 -0.54
CA ALA A 21 -11.60 2.04 -0.02
C ALA A 21 -11.52 3.30 0.86
N ALA A 22 -12.44 4.26 0.70
CA ALA A 22 -12.46 5.51 1.45
C ALA A 22 -12.69 5.32 2.96
N GLU A 23 -13.35 4.22 3.37
CA GLU A 23 -13.63 3.92 4.78
C GLU A 23 -12.61 2.98 5.42
N TRP A 24 -11.63 2.53 4.64
CA TRP A 24 -10.62 1.60 5.13
C TRP A 24 -9.66 2.28 6.10
N LYS A 25 -9.32 1.56 7.18
CA LYS A 25 -8.31 2.01 8.14
C LYS A 25 -6.92 1.69 7.60
N MET A 26 -6.02 2.66 7.66
CA MET A 26 -4.64 2.50 7.21
C MET A 26 -3.67 2.38 8.42
N GLN A 27 -2.69 1.49 8.30
CA GLN A 27 -1.56 1.36 9.22
C GLN A 27 -0.23 1.39 8.45
N GLY A 28 0.77 2.06 9.01
CA GLY A 28 2.12 2.17 8.42
C GLY A 28 2.54 3.62 8.20
N PRO A 29 3.63 3.85 7.44
CA PRO A 29 4.39 2.83 6.71
C PRO A 29 5.27 1.95 7.60
N SER A 30 5.62 0.77 7.09
CA SER A 30 6.73 -0.05 7.60
C SER A 30 7.74 -0.29 6.48
N ARG A 31 9.02 -0.08 6.74
CA ARG A 31 10.09 -0.38 5.77
C ARG A 31 10.30 -1.89 5.70
N GLN A 32 10.17 -2.47 4.51
CA GLN A 32 10.41 -3.89 4.27
C GLN A 32 11.22 -4.09 3.00
N VAL A 33 12.17 -5.04 3.02
CA VAL A 33 12.89 -5.45 1.82
C VAL A 33 12.03 -6.47 1.07
N LEU A 34 11.46 -6.07 -0.05
CA LEU A 34 10.65 -6.91 -0.92
C LEU A 34 11.47 -7.38 -2.12
N VAL A 35 11.17 -8.60 -2.59
CA VAL A 35 11.79 -9.15 -3.80
C VAL A 35 10.91 -8.76 -4.99
N HIS A 36 11.37 -7.80 -5.78
CA HIS A 36 10.76 -7.40 -7.04
C HIS A 36 11.44 -8.10 -8.21
N SER A 37 10.84 -8.02 -9.40
CA SER A 37 11.40 -8.60 -10.65
C SER A 37 12.80 -8.07 -10.99
N THR A 38 13.17 -6.91 -10.47
CA THR A 38 14.46 -6.24 -10.67
C THR A 38 15.46 -6.45 -9.52
N GLY A 39 15.10 -7.20 -8.47
CA GLY A 39 15.97 -7.49 -7.33
C GLY A 39 15.31 -7.23 -5.96
N ARG A 40 16.12 -7.20 -4.90
CA ARG A 40 15.65 -6.90 -3.54
C ARG A 40 15.67 -5.39 -3.32
N ARG A 41 14.52 -4.81 -2.98
CA ARG A 41 14.38 -3.36 -2.77
C ARG A 41 13.67 -3.05 -1.46
N GLU A 42 14.11 -2.00 -0.80
CA GLU A 42 13.43 -1.48 0.37
C GLU A 42 12.20 -0.70 -0.07
N CYS A 43 11.03 -1.16 0.33
CA CYS A 43 9.73 -0.57 0.02
C CYS A 43 9.05 -0.10 1.30
N LEU A 44 8.17 0.89 1.16
CA LEU A 44 7.27 1.32 2.24
C LEU A 44 5.97 0.55 2.11
N VAL A 45 5.64 -0.24 3.13
CA VAL A 45 4.43 -1.08 3.14
C VAL A 45 3.37 -0.46 4.04
N PHE A 46 2.17 -0.33 3.50
CA PHE A 46 0.97 0.15 4.16
C PHE A 46 -0.05 -0.99 4.24
N GLY A 47 -0.62 -1.20 5.43
CA GLY A 47 -1.74 -2.11 5.62
C GLY A 47 -3.05 -1.35 5.59
N PHE A 48 -4.06 -1.92 4.93
CA PHE A 48 -5.40 -1.38 4.82
C PHE A 48 -6.40 -2.43 5.30
N TRP A 49 -7.29 -2.03 6.20
CA TRP A 49 -8.36 -2.89 6.72
C TRP A 49 -9.72 -2.30 6.35
N PRO A 50 -10.59 -3.09 5.71
CA PRO A 50 -11.92 -2.63 5.38
C PRO A 50 -12.75 -2.40 6.66
N PRO A 51 -13.84 -1.63 6.56
CA PRO A 51 -14.75 -1.44 7.68
C PRO A 51 -15.34 -2.78 8.15
N SER A 52 -15.62 -2.88 9.45
CA SER A 52 -16.23 -4.08 10.04
C SER A 52 -17.55 -4.42 9.34
N GLY A 53 -17.65 -5.64 8.80
CA GLY A 53 -18.82 -6.10 8.05
C GLY A 53 -18.68 -5.99 6.53
N SER A 54 -17.59 -5.42 6.02
CA SER A 54 -17.23 -5.57 4.60
C SER A 54 -16.88 -7.02 4.28
N SER A 55 -17.16 -7.43 3.04
CA SER A 55 -16.75 -8.75 2.51
C SER A 55 -15.33 -8.74 1.93
N GLU A 56 -14.65 -7.59 1.97
CA GLU A 56 -13.29 -7.45 1.47
C GLU A 56 -12.26 -7.94 2.49
N ASP A 57 -11.15 -8.48 2.00
CA ASP A 57 -10.01 -8.88 2.82
C ASP A 57 -9.06 -7.69 3.05
N PRO A 58 -8.35 -7.63 4.19
CA PRO A 58 -7.29 -6.64 4.39
C PRO A 58 -6.23 -6.72 3.30
N LEU A 59 -5.75 -5.56 2.85
CA LEU A 59 -4.74 -5.44 1.81
C LEU A 59 -3.44 -4.89 2.36
N ARG A 60 -2.32 -5.31 1.78
CA ARG A 60 -1.01 -4.70 2.01
C ARG A 60 -0.51 -4.15 0.70
N ILE A 61 -0.17 -2.87 0.69
CA ILE A 61 0.33 -2.17 -0.49
C ILE A 61 1.75 -1.73 -0.20
N GLY A 62 2.68 -2.19 -1.03
CA GLY A 62 4.08 -1.77 -1.05
C GLY A 62 4.26 -0.65 -2.07
N VAL A 63 5.03 0.36 -1.71
CA VAL A 63 5.45 1.44 -2.61
C VAL A 63 6.97 1.43 -2.73
N ASP A 64 7.46 1.31 -3.96
CA ASP A 64 8.89 1.44 -4.28
C ASP A 64 9.27 2.93 -4.27
N PRO A 65 10.16 3.39 -3.37
CA PRO A 65 10.51 4.80 -3.25
C PRO A 65 11.38 5.32 -4.41
N GLU A 66 11.97 4.43 -5.22
CA GLU A 66 12.79 4.76 -6.39
C GLU A 66 11.92 4.90 -7.65
N THR A 67 11.02 3.93 -7.91
CA THR A 67 10.19 3.93 -9.14
C THR A 67 8.83 4.59 -8.95
N ARG A 68 8.41 4.80 -7.70
CA ARG A 68 7.09 5.35 -7.34
C ARG A 68 5.93 4.45 -7.74
N GLU A 69 6.19 3.15 -7.89
CA GLU A 69 5.17 2.17 -8.22
C GLU A 69 4.58 1.56 -6.95
N ALA A 70 3.25 1.40 -6.93
CA ALA A 70 2.53 0.67 -5.90
C ALA A 70 2.13 -0.73 -6.38
N PHE A 71 2.13 -1.69 -5.47
CA PHE A 71 1.75 -3.07 -5.73
C PHE A 71 1.25 -3.76 -4.46
N VAL A 72 0.45 -4.81 -4.62
CA VAL A 72 -0.02 -5.63 -3.50
C VAL A 72 1.10 -6.57 -3.03
N VAL A 73 1.26 -6.72 -1.72
CA VAL A 73 2.29 -7.53 -1.04
C VAL A 73 1.70 -8.77 -0.39
#